data_AF-A0A929M9A3-F1
#
_entry.id   AF-A0A929M9A3-F1
#
_cell.length_a   1.000
_cell.length_b   1.000
_cell.length_c   1.000
_cell.angle_alpha   90.00
_cell.angle_beta   90.00
_cell.angle_gamma   90.00
#
_symmetry.space_group_name_H-M   'P 1'
#
loop_
_entity.id
_entity.type
_entity.pdbx_description
1 polymer ?
#
loop_
_entity_poly.entity_id
_entity_poly.type
_entity_poly.pdbx_seq_one_letter_code
_entity_poly.pdbx_strand_id
1 'polypeptide(L)'
;AKFDVQTQKAVFFDDTEGRVLEHRFGDIVLFNIYFPNGQKDDERLAYKMDFYEKFLAYCKELVKSGKEVIFCGDVNTAHREIDLKNPKANAKTSGFLPIERAWIDEVLKSGFIDTFRAVNGDVADAYSWWSYRFNARAKNGGWRIDYFFISQGLKDRLKDAFILPEITGSDHCPVGIEIEI
;
A
#
# COMPACT_ATOMS: atom_id res chain seq x y z
N ALA A 1 19.06 -6.65 -16.44
CA ALA A 1 18.35 -7.87 -16.84
C ALA A 1 17.32 -7.54 -17.92
N LYS A 2 17.10 -8.40 -18.92
CA LYS A 2 15.94 -8.31 -19.81
C LYS A 2 14.84 -9.16 -19.15
N PHE A 3 13.79 -8.53 -18.66
CA PHE A 3 12.64 -9.24 -18.14
C PHE A 3 11.60 -9.37 -19.24
N ASP A 4 11.12 -10.58 -19.50
CA ASP A 4 9.88 -10.75 -20.24
C ASP A 4 8.72 -10.38 -19.30
N VAL A 5 7.95 -9.36 -19.69
CA VAL A 5 6.85 -8.83 -18.89
C VAL A 5 5.54 -9.03 -19.63
N GLN A 6 4.57 -9.63 -18.95
CA GLN A 6 3.18 -9.63 -19.39
C GLN A 6 2.38 -8.66 -18.53
N THR A 7 1.58 -7.81 -19.17
CA THR A 7 0.65 -6.89 -18.49
C THR A 7 -0.76 -7.31 -18.85
N GLN A 8 -1.64 -7.41 -17.85
CA GLN A 8 -3.03 -7.82 -18.05
C GLN A 8 -3.98 -6.99 -17.18
N LYS A 9 -5.26 -6.93 -17.57
CA LYS A 9 -6.31 -6.36 -16.71
C LYS A 9 -6.46 -7.26 -15.50
N ALA A 10 -6.53 -6.66 -14.31
CA ALA A 10 -6.84 -7.39 -13.09
C ALA A 10 -8.20 -8.08 -13.19
N VAL A 11 -8.25 -9.35 -12.80
CA VAL A 11 -9.45 -10.20 -12.90
C VAL A 11 -10.22 -10.34 -11.59
N PHE A 12 -9.65 -9.88 -10.47
CA PHE A 12 -10.24 -10.01 -9.14
C PHE A 12 -11.32 -8.96 -8.85
N PHE A 13 -11.37 -7.90 -9.65
CA PHE A 13 -12.26 -6.77 -9.46
C PHE A 13 -12.65 -6.21 -10.82
N ASP A 14 -13.92 -5.86 -11.00
CA ASP A 14 -14.34 -5.13 -12.20
C ASP A 14 -13.95 -3.66 -12.06
N ASP A 15 -12.65 -3.42 -12.22
CA ASP A 15 -12.08 -2.09 -12.22
C ASP A 15 -12.36 -1.42 -13.56
N THR A 16 -13.24 -0.44 -13.51
CA THR A 16 -13.53 0.50 -14.61
C THR A 16 -12.84 1.85 -14.40
N GLU A 17 -12.13 2.02 -13.29
CA GLU A 17 -11.47 3.26 -12.89
C GLU A 17 -9.97 3.27 -13.23
N GLY A 18 -9.40 2.15 -13.69
CA GLY A 18 -8.01 2.06 -14.13
C GLY A 18 -7.00 2.13 -12.99
N ARG A 19 -7.38 1.60 -11.82
CA ARG A 19 -6.63 1.64 -10.56
C ARG A 19 -5.55 0.57 -10.47
N VAL A 20 -5.67 -0.52 -11.22
CA VAL A 20 -4.80 -1.69 -11.07
C VAL A 20 -3.95 -1.94 -12.31
N LEU A 21 -2.64 -1.97 -12.11
CA LEU A 21 -1.69 -2.50 -13.08
C LEU A 21 -1.08 -3.78 -12.51
N GLU A 22 -1.25 -4.89 -13.23
CA GLU A 22 -0.66 -6.17 -12.89
C GLU A 22 0.44 -6.53 -13.91
N HIS A 23 1.64 -6.74 -13.41
CA HIS A 23 2.81 -7.12 -14.19
C HIS A 23 3.35 -8.46 -13.71
N ARG A 24 3.64 -9.37 -14.66
CA ARG A 24 4.16 -10.71 -14.35
C ARG A 24 5.59 -10.87 -14.84
N PHE A 25 6.47 -11.25 -13.92
CA PHE A 25 7.90 -11.49 -14.11
C PHE A 25 8.23 -12.93 -13.68
N GLY A 26 8.01 -13.90 -14.56
CA GLY A 26 8.16 -15.32 -14.24
C GLY A 26 7.21 -15.76 -13.10
N ASP A 27 7.77 -16.03 -11.92
CA ASP A 27 7.01 -16.39 -10.72
C ASP A 27 6.64 -15.22 -9.83
N ILE A 28 7.10 -14.00 -10.15
CA ILE A 28 6.76 -12.78 -9.40
C ILE A 28 5.60 -12.06 -10.09
N VAL A 29 4.58 -11.73 -9.31
CA VAL A 29 3.46 -10.86 -9.73
C VAL A 29 3.59 -9.54 -8.99
N LEU A 30 3.78 -8.46 -9.73
CA LEU A 30 3.84 -7.10 -9.23
C LEU A 30 2.52 -6.38 -9.52
N PHE A 31 1.88 -5.88 -8.47
CA PHE A 31 0.75 -4.96 -8.58
C PHE A 31 1.18 -3.54 -8.25
N ASN A 32 0.85 -2.59 -9.12
CA ASN A 32 0.87 -1.17 -8.81
C ASN A 32 -0.58 -0.69 -8.76
N ILE A 33 -1.03 -0.21 -7.60
CA ILE A 33 -2.44 0.04 -7.33
C ILE A 33 -2.65 1.43 -6.72
N TYR A 34 -3.58 2.17 -7.31
CA TYR A 34 -4.21 3.31 -6.64
C TYR A 34 -5.50 2.86 -5.97
N PHE A 35 -5.43 2.49 -4.68
CA PHE A 35 -6.57 1.93 -3.98
C PHE A 35 -7.70 2.96 -3.83
N PRO A 36 -8.97 2.53 -3.79
CA PRO A 36 -10.08 3.46 -3.63
C PRO A 36 -9.97 4.29 -2.35
N ASN A 37 -10.35 5.56 -2.45
CA ASN A 37 -10.50 6.45 -1.31
C ASN A 37 -11.96 6.40 -0.80
N GLY A 38 -12.16 6.36 0.52
CA GLY A 38 -13.47 6.23 1.17
C GLY A 38 -14.03 7.52 1.78
N GLN A 39 -13.43 8.69 1.52
CA GLN A 39 -13.80 9.96 2.17
C GLN A 39 -15.08 10.61 1.64
N LYS A 40 -15.59 10.19 0.47
CA LYS A 40 -16.74 10.84 -0.19
C LYS A 40 -18.07 10.58 0.54
N ASP A 41 -18.37 9.31 0.78
CA ASP A 41 -19.64 8.82 1.33
C ASP A 41 -19.51 7.33 1.74
N ASP A 42 -20.54 6.81 2.41
CA ASP A 42 -20.59 5.42 2.86
C ASP A 42 -20.54 4.42 1.70
N GLU A 43 -21.06 4.77 0.52
CA GLU A 43 -20.98 3.94 -0.68
C GLU A 43 -19.53 3.80 -1.16
N ARG A 44 -18.76 4.89 -1.18
CA ARG A 44 -17.33 4.84 -1.51
C ARG A 44 -16.51 4.08 -0.47
N LEU A 45 -16.85 4.21 0.81
CA LEU A 45 -16.22 3.39 1.84
C LEU A 45 -16.54 1.90 1.63
N ALA A 46 -17.79 1.54 1.34
CA ALA A 46 -18.18 0.16 1.06
C ALA A 46 -17.44 -0.40 -0.17
N TYR A 47 -17.35 0.38 -1.26
CA TYR A 47 -16.59 0.03 -2.45
C TYR A 47 -15.10 -0.18 -2.14
N LYS A 48 -14.49 0.69 -1.33
CA LYS A 48 -13.10 0.53 -0.86
C LYS A 48 -12.91 -0.77 -0.10
N MET A 49 -13.80 -1.09 0.83
CA MET A 49 -13.69 -2.31 1.64
C MET A 49 -13.92 -3.59 0.81
N ASP A 50 -14.84 -3.58 -0.16
CA ASP A 50 -15.04 -4.70 -1.09
C ASP A 50 -13.81 -4.91 -2.00
N PHE A 51 -13.21 -3.82 -2.48
CA PHE A 51 -11.95 -3.87 -3.23
C PHE A 51 -10.82 -4.50 -2.40
N TYR A 52 -10.66 -4.05 -1.16
CA TYR A 52 -9.69 -4.56 -0.19
C TYR A 52 -9.82 -6.07 0.03
N GLU A 53 -11.04 -6.55 0.29
CA GLU A 53 -11.32 -7.96 0.52
C GLU A 53 -10.98 -8.82 -0.70
N LYS A 54 -11.49 -8.45 -1.88
CA LYS A 54 -11.28 -9.20 -3.13
C LYS A 54 -9.81 -9.21 -3.55
N PHE A 55 -9.11 -8.09 -3.39
CA PHE A 55 -7.70 -8.00 -3.72
C PHE A 55 -6.85 -8.94 -2.84
N LEU A 56 -7.07 -8.93 -1.52
CA LEU A 56 -6.32 -9.79 -0.62
C LEU A 56 -6.62 -11.27 -0.86
N ALA A 57 -7.89 -11.63 -1.12
CA ALA A 57 -8.27 -12.99 -1.51
C ALA A 57 -7.51 -13.45 -2.78
N TYR A 58 -7.42 -12.58 -3.78
CA TYR A 58 -6.68 -12.88 -5.01
C TYR A 58 -5.18 -13.07 -4.75
N CYS A 59 -4.56 -12.19 -3.95
CA CYS A 59 -3.16 -12.32 -3.56
C CYS A 59 -2.88 -13.64 -2.84
N LYS A 60 -3.80 -14.09 -1.96
CA LYS A 60 -3.67 -15.37 -1.24
C LYS A 60 -3.72 -16.56 -2.19
N GLU A 61 -4.60 -16.55 -3.20
CA GLU A 61 -4.64 -17.62 -4.20
C GLU A 61 -3.39 -17.63 -5.10
N LEU A 62 -2.84 -16.45 -5.45
CA LEU A 62 -1.56 -16.38 -6.18
C LEU A 62 -0.43 -17.02 -5.37
N VAL A 63 -0.28 -16.64 -4.09
CA VAL A 63 0.73 -17.22 -3.19
C VAL A 63 0.55 -18.73 -3.05
N LYS A 64 -0.68 -19.20 -2.85
CA LYS A 64 -1.00 -20.63 -2.78
C LYS A 64 -0.69 -21.39 -4.07
N SER A 65 -0.75 -20.73 -5.23
CA SER A 65 -0.35 -21.30 -6.52
C SER A 65 1.17 -21.32 -6.76
N GLY A 66 1.97 -20.88 -5.78
CA GLY A 66 3.43 -20.85 -5.87
C GLY A 66 4.00 -19.56 -6.49
N LYS A 67 3.19 -18.50 -6.62
CA LYS A 67 3.66 -17.19 -7.08
C LYS A 67 4.12 -16.35 -5.91
N GLU A 68 5.18 -15.59 -6.13
CA GLU A 68 5.57 -14.51 -5.22
C GLU A 68 4.83 -13.24 -5.61
N VAL A 69 4.38 -12.47 -4.62
CA VAL A 69 3.55 -11.29 -4.85
C VAL A 69 4.23 -10.08 -4.24
N ILE A 70 4.34 -9.02 -5.05
CA ILE A 70 4.68 -7.68 -4.61
C ILE A 70 3.46 -6.81 -4.94
N PHE A 71 2.96 -6.03 -3.99
CA PHE A 71 1.99 -5.00 -4.32
C PHE A 71 2.36 -3.67 -3.68
N CYS A 72 2.16 -2.61 -4.44
CA CYS A 72 2.54 -1.28 -4.05
C CYS A 72 1.56 -0.21 -4.54
N GLY A 73 1.75 1.00 -4.02
CA GLY A 73 1.01 2.19 -4.38
C GLY A 73 0.29 2.82 -3.18
N ASP A 74 -0.59 3.76 -3.48
CA ASP A 74 -1.39 4.47 -2.49
C ASP A 74 -2.55 3.58 -2.02
N VAL A 75 -2.41 3.04 -0.82
CA VAL A 75 -3.40 2.20 -0.14
C VAL A 75 -4.56 3.04 0.37
N ASN A 76 -4.44 4.36 0.47
CA ASN A 76 -5.41 5.27 1.06
C ASN A 76 -5.74 4.94 2.53
N THR A 77 -4.85 4.25 3.26
CA THR A 77 -5.02 3.89 4.68
C THR A 77 -3.70 3.91 5.43
N ALA A 78 -3.64 4.61 6.56
CA ALA A 78 -2.55 4.52 7.53
C ALA A 78 -2.82 3.36 8.51
N HIS A 79 -1.82 2.52 8.80
CA HIS A 79 -2.02 1.30 9.59
C HIS A 79 -2.10 1.55 11.10
N ARG A 80 -1.07 2.17 11.68
CA ARG A 80 -0.95 2.38 13.13
C ARG A 80 -0.91 3.87 13.47
N GLU A 81 -1.08 4.21 14.74
CA GLU A 81 -1.05 5.60 15.19
C GLU A 81 0.27 6.34 14.88
N ILE A 82 1.38 5.61 14.77
CA ILE A 82 2.67 6.15 14.34
C ILE A 82 2.69 6.58 12.87
N ASP A 83 1.77 6.06 12.06
CA ASP A 83 1.71 6.25 10.61
C ASP A 83 0.95 7.51 10.19
N LEU A 84 0.50 8.36 11.12
CA LEU A 84 -0.08 9.65 10.80
C LEU A 84 0.06 10.67 11.92
N LYS A 85 -0.04 11.95 11.56
CA LYS A 85 -0.16 13.02 12.54
C LYS A 85 -1.56 13.05 13.15
N ASN A 86 -1.63 13.29 14.46
CA ASN A 86 -2.88 13.47 15.22
C ASN A 86 -3.87 12.28 15.10
N PRO A 87 -3.46 11.04 15.42
CA PRO A 87 -4.29 9.83 15.23
C PRO A 87 -5.65 9.92 15.92
N LYS A 88 -5.73 10.49 17.13
CA LYS A 88 -6.98 10.66 17.88
C LYS A 88 -8.01 11.52 17.16
N ALA A 89 -7.56 12.59 16.48
CA ALA A 89 -8.45 13.47 15.73
C ALA A 89 -8.95 12.81 14.44
N ASN A 90 -8.18 11.88 13.89
CA ASN A 90 -8.45 11.20 12.62
C ASN A 90 -9.09 9.80 12.79
N ALA A 91 -9.33 9.34 14.01
CA ALA A 91 -9.87 8.01 14.31
C ALA A 91 -11.25 7.71 13.68
N LYS A 92 -11.95 8.76 13.22
CA LYS A 92 -13.26 8.67 12.53
C LYS A 92 -13.20 9.12 11.06
N THR A 93 -11.99 9.32 10.52
CA THR A 93 -11.78 9.79 9.14
C THR A 93 -11.37 8.60 8.27
N SER A 94 -11.99 8.45 7.10
CA SER A 94 -11.56 7.43 6.14
C SER A 94 -10.09 7.65 5.75
N GLY A 95 -9.37 6.54 5.77
CA GLY A 95 -7.91 6.43 5.77
C GLY A 95 -7.33 6.05 7.13
N PHE A 96 -8.11 6.13 8.22
CA PHE A 96 -7.67 5.69 9.55
C PHE A 96 -8.80 5.07 10.38
N LEU A 97 -9.91 4.67 9.74
CA LEU A 97 -10.99 3.99 10.44
C LEU A 97 -10.52 2.62 10.95
N PRO A 98 -11.06 2.13 12.08
CA PRO A 98 -10.73 0.81 12.60
C PRO A 98 -10.91 -0.32 11.57
N ILE A 99 -11.95 -0.26 10.73
CA ILE A 99 -12.22 -1.27 9.70
C ILE A 99 -11.17 -1.27 8.57
N GLU A 100 -10.68 -0.10 8.17
CA GLU A 100 -9.62 0.02 7.15
C GLU A 100 -8.28 -0.48 7.70
N ARG A 101 -7.97 -0.13 8.96
CA ARG A 101 -6.76 -0.60 9.65
C ARG A 101 -6.75 -2.12 9.86
N ALA A 102 -7.91 -2.68 10.21
CA ALA A 102 -8.09 -4.12 10.37
C ALA A 102 -7.81 -4.89 9.08
N TRP A 103 -8.02 -4.29 7.91
CA TRP A 103 -7.63 -4.91 6.65
C TRP A 103 -6.10 -5.03 6.51
N ILE A 104 -5.33 -4.00 6.89
CA ILE A 104 -3.86 -4.10 6.90
C ILE A 104 -3.40 -5.14 7.93
N ASP A 105 -4.08 -5.25 9.08
CA ASP A 105 -3.80 -6.35 10.02
C ASP A 105 -4.00 -7.73 9.37
N GLU A 106 -5.04 -7.89 8.54
CA GLU A 106 -5.31 -9.15 7.83
C GLU A 106 -4.32 -9.43 6.69
N VAL A 107 -3.85 -8.38 5.99
CA VAL A 107 -2.74 -8.47 5.03
C VAL A 107 -1.51 -9.08 5.73
N LEU A 108 -1.11 -8.52 6.87
CA LEU A 108 0.06 -9.00 7.61
C LEU A 108 -0.15 -10.41 8.18
N LYS A 109 -1.33 -10.72 8.72
CA LYS A 109 -1.69 -12.07 9.20
C LYS A 109 -1.68 -13.11 8.08
N SER A 110 -2.01 -12.70 6.85
CA SER A 110 -1.98 -13.57 5.67
C SER A 110 -0.56 -13.85 5.15
N GLY A 111 0.49 -13.37 5.85
CA GLY A 111 1.89 -13.64 5.53
C GLY A 111 2.53 -12.62 4.60
N PHE A 112 1.89 -11.46 4.39
CA PHE A 112 2.53 -10.33 3.71
C PHE A 112 3.34 -9.49 4.70
N ILE A 113 4.35 -8.80 4.17
CA ILE A 113 5.31 -8.01 4.96
C ILE A 113 5.20 -6.55 4.53
N ASP A 114 4.93 -5.64 5.47
CA ASP A 114 5.16 -4.21 5.30
C ASP A 114 6.68 -3.98 5.22
N THR A 115 7.18 -3.76 4.01
CA THR A 115 8.62 -3.71 3.73
C THR A 115 9.32 -2.57 4.45
N PHE A 116 8.72 -1.38 4.48
CA PHE A 116 9.26 -0.22 5.18
C PHE A 116 9.45 -0.54 6.66
N ARG A 117 8.45 -1.17 7.27
CA ARG A 117 8.49 -1.58 8.67
C ARG A 117 9.53 -2.66 8.93
N ALA A 118 9.65 -3.64 8.04
CA ALA A 118 10.59 -4.74 8.17
C ALA A 118 12.05 -4.25 8.15
N VAL A 119 12.35 -3.23 7.34
CA VAL A 119 13.70 -2.68 7.20
C VAL A 119 14.01 -1.65 8.28
N ASN A 120 13.09 -0.72 8.55
CA ASN A 120 13.36 0.45 9.39
C ASN A 120 12.80 0.35 10.82
N GLY A 121 11.90 -0.59 11.09
CA GLY A 121 11.19 -0.69 12.35
C GLY A 121 10.20 0.46 12.59
N ASP A 122 9.94 0.75 13.86
CA ASP A 122 8.96 1.76 14.28
C ASP A 122 9.55 3.17 14.24
N VAL A 123 9.69 3.71 13.03
CA VAL A 123 10.10 5.11 12.79
C VAL A 123 8.89 6.03 12.83
N ALA A 124 8.93 7.03 13.72
CA ALA A 124 7.91 8.08 13.81
C ALA A 124 8.14 9.17 12.75
N ASP A 125 7.07 9.91 12.42
CA ASP A 125 7.10 11.06 11.50
C ASP A 125 7.58 10.73 10.06
N ALA A 126 7.61 9.43 9.70
CA ALA A 126 7.91 8.92 8.35
C ALA A 126 6.61 8.79 7.54
N TYR A 127 6.29 9.85 6.79
CA TYR A 127 5.04 9.97 6.04
C TYR A 127 5.29 9.99 4.54
N SER A 128 4.29 9.56 3.77
CA SER A 128 4.33 9.53 2.31
C SER A 128 3.39 10.54 1.66
N TRP A 129 2.42 11.06 2.41
CA TRP A 129 1.41 12.01 1.96
C TRP A 129 1.21 13.19 2.93
N TRP A 130 0.99 14.39 2.40
CA TRP A 130 0.65 15.59 3.16
C TRP A 130 -0.40 16.44 2.45
N SER A 131 -1.45 16.83 3.17
CA SER A 131 -2.44 17.77 2.63
C SER A 131 -1.78 19.09 2.19
N TYR A 132 -2.21 19.62 1.04
CA TYR A 132 -1.87 20.98 0.62
C TYR A 132 -2.37 22.06 1.58
N ARG A 133 -3.34 21.74 2.44
CA ARG A 133 -3.90 22.69 3.42
C ARG A 133 -2.91 22.92 4.57
N PHE A 134 -2.96 24.13 5.14
CA PHE A 134 -2.24 24.50 6.36
C PHE A 134 -0.71 24.33 6.32
N ASN A 135 -0.13 24.22 5.12
CA ASN A 135 1.29 23.95 4.90
C ASN A 135 1.75 22.67 5.63
N ALA A 136 0.96 21.59 5.50
CA ALA A 136 1.15 20.37 6.29
C ALA A 136 2.53 19.74 6.05
N ARG A 137 3.02 19.72 4.80
CA ARG A 137 4.33 19.15 4.45
C ARG A 137 5.48 19.85 5.18
N ALA A 138 5.49 21.18 5.20
CA ALA A 138 6.52 21.94 5.91
C ALA A 138 6.49 21.75 7.44
N LYS A 139 5.33 21.38 8.00
CA LYS A 139 5.16 21.06 9.44
C LYS A 139 5.26 19.57 9.75
N ASN A 140 5.54 18.76 8.73
CA ASN A 140 5.44 17.31 8.74
C ASN A 140 4.13 16.76 9.36
N GLY A 141 3.00 17.39 9.03
CA GLY A 141 1.67 16.92 9.38
C GLY A 141 1.15 15.91 8.34
N GLY A 142 1.77 14.75 8.24
CA GLY A 142 1.54 13.79 7.16
C GLY A 142 0.93 12.46 7.60
N TRP A 143 0.72 11.59 6.61
CA TRP A 143 0.23 10.23 6.74
C TRP A 143 1.12 9.30 5.90
N ARG A 144 1.35 8.08 6.34
CA ARG A 144 1.96 7.00 5.57
C ARG A 144 0.85 6.14 4.99
N ILE A 145 0.53 6.40 3.72
CA ILE A 145 -0.55 5.71 2.98
C ILE A 145 -0.04 5.00 1.74
N ASP A 146 1.22 5.18 1.37
CA ASP A 146 1.88 4.50 0.27
C ASP A 146 2.76 3.37 0.81
N TYR A 147 2.60 2.18 0.23
CA TYR A 147 3.26 0.97 0.74
C TYR A 147 3.92 0.17 -0.37
N PHE A 148 4.88 -0.65 0.04
CA PHE A 148 5.23 -1.90 -0.63
C PHE A 148 4.98 -3.04 0.35
N PHE A 149 4.14 -3.98 -0.07
CA PHE A 149 3.96 -5.26 0.60
C PHE A 149 4.52 -6.38 -0.26
N ILE A 150 5.19 -7.33 0.39
CA ILE A 150 5.73 -8.52 -0.29
C ILE A 150 5.26 -9.80 0.39
N SER A 151 5.10 -10.87 -0.38
CA SER A 151 4.87 -12.22 0.15
C SER A 151 6.06 -12.70 0.97
N GLN A 152 5.79 -13.61 1.92
CA GLN A 152 6.81 -14.15 2.83
C GLN A 152 8.03 -14.76 2.12
N GLY A 153 7.85 -15.37 0.94
CA GLY A 153 8.94 -15.98 0.16
C GLY A 153 9.95 -14.98 -0.40
N LEU A 154 9.59 -13.69 -0.45
CA LEU A 154 10.48 -12.60 -0.88
C LEU A 154 11.25 -11.95 0.28
N LYS A 155 11.01 -12.34 1.53
CA LYS A 155 11.59 -11.66 2.71
C LYS A 155 13.11 -11.56 2.67
N ASP A 156 13.80 -12.67 2.40
CA ASP A 156 15.28 -12.71 2.43
C ASP A 156 15.92 -12.03 1.21
N ARG A 157 15.10 -11.69 0.21
CA ARG A 157 15.50 -10.96 -1.00
C ARG A 157 15.35 -9.45 -0.83
N LEU A 158 14.57 -8.99 0.15
CA LEU A 158 14.42 -7.56 0.47
C LEU A 158 15.74 -7.04 1.06
N LYS A 159 16.33 -6.03 0.40
CA LYS A 159 17.58 -5.40 0.84
C LYS A 159 17.36 -4.06 1.52
N ASP A 160 16.42 -3.26 0.99
CA ASP A 160 16.10 -1.94 1.54
C ASP A 160 14.64 -1.56 1.25
N ALA A 161 14.12 -0.60 2.02
CA ALA A 161 12.80 0.01 1.83
C ALA A 161 12.82 1.45 2.36
N PHE A 162 12.38 2.41 1.55
CA PHE A 162 12.58 3.82 1.81
C PHE A 162 11.40 4.70 1.39
N ILE A 163 11.35 5.90 1.96
CA ILE A 163 10.43 6.99 1.64
C ILE A 163 11.30 8.20 1.32
N LEU A 164 10.99 8.94 0.24
CA LEU A 164 11.80 10.06 -0.26
C LEU A 164 11.07 11.41 -0.07
N PRO A 165 10.88 11.88 1.19
CA PRO A 165 10.06 13.05 1.50
C PRO A 165 10.60 14.37 0.94
N GLU A 166 11.87 14.42 0.53
CA GLU A 166 12.51 15.55 -0.14
C GLU A 166 12.08 15.70 -1.60
N ILE A 167 11.58 14.64 -2.24
CA ILE A 167 11.11 14.69 -3.63
C ILE A 167 9.71 15.29 -3.67
N THR A 168 9.61 16.52 -4.18
CA THR A 168 8.37 17.29 -4.32
C THR A 168 7.77 17.19 -5.72
N GLY A 169 6.52 17.64 -5.88
CA GLY A 169 5.79 17.64 -7.17
C GLY A 169 4.38 17.07 -7.07
N SER A 170 4.11 16.36 -5.97
CA SER A 170 2.81 15.84 -5.57
C SER A 170 2.59 16.10 -4.06
N ASP A 171 1.37 15.94 -3.57
CA ASP A 171 1.04 15.82 -2.14
C ASP A 171 1.55 14.50 -1.57
N HIS A 172 1.86 13.53 -2.44
CA HIS A 172 2.65 12.35 -2.12
C HIS A 172 4.16 12.58 -2.38
N CYS A 173 4.97 11.68 -1.84
CA CYS A 173 6.36 11.49 -2.24
C CYS A 173 6.60 10.02 -2.63
N PRO A 174 7.66 9.71 -3.41
CA PRO A 174 7.96 8.35 -3.78
C PRO A 174 8.28 7.47 -2.56
N VAL A 175 7.80 6.23 -2.61
CA VAL A 175 8.22 5.13 -1.74
C VAL A 175 8.79 4.02 -2.61
N GLY A 176 9.73 3.24 -2.09
CA GLY A 176 10.41 2.22 -2.88
C GLY A 176 11.05 1.13 -2.04
N ILE A 177 11.49 0.08 -2.73
CA ILE A 177 12.25 -1.03 -2.17
C ILE A 177 13.43 -1.38 -3.08
N GLU A 178 14.48 -1.93 -2.48
CA GLU A 178 15.51 -2.68 -3.20
C GLU A 178 15.31 -4.16 -2.93
N ILE A 179 15.20 -4.95 -4.00
CA ILE A 179 14.95 -6.39 -3.91
C ILE A 179 15.83 -7.15 -4.91
N GLU A 180 16.42 -8.24 -4.45
CA GLU A 180 17.21 -9.15 -5.27
C GLU A 180 16.30 -10.08 -6.07
N ILE A 181 16.34 -10.02 -7.40
CA ILE A 181 15.47 -10.79 -8.30
C ILE A 181 16.23 -11.92 -8.98
#